data_AF-A0A544QN65-F1
#
_entry.id   AF-A0A544QN65-F1
#
_cell.length_a   1.000
_cell.length_b   1.000
_cell.length_c   1.000
_cell.angle_alpha   90.00
_cell.angle_beta   90.00
_cell.angle_gamma   90.00
#
_symmetry.space_group_name_H-M   'P 1'
#
loop_
_entity.id
_entity.type
_entity.pdbx_description
1 polymer ?
#
loop_
_entity_poly.entity_id
_entity_poly.type
_entity_poly.pdbx_seq_one_letter_code
_entity_poly.pdbx_strand_id
1 'polypeptide(L)'
;MDCRVVVEAAVSVYDVETVDEAVRIAISKTGELLNPDLNYVEIDMGSPTGPDGEELPPAYIIADEALVALELTMDVFNVEQEEHAKRVARTEIGQRLSEIPLEVIKVEELPDEAGDTSDDNGENDDNGENDDNGENDDNGEGDERADSGRE
;
A
#
# COMPACT_ATOMS: atom_id res chain seq x y z
N MET A 1 17.41 1.86 -9.48
CA MET A 1 16.37 2.23 -8.50
C MET A 1 15.07 1.60 -8.94
N ASP A 2 14.32 1.13 -7.95
CA ASP A 2 12.96 0.65 -8.11
C ASP A 2 12.02 1.72 -7.55
N CYS A 3 10.86 1.91 -8.17
CA CYS A 3 9.92 2.94 -7.76
C CYS A 3 8.51 2.38 -7.65
N ARG A 4 7.83 2.71 -6.57
CA ARG A 4 6.38 2.56 -6.42
C ARG A 4 5.70 3.81 -6.94
N VAL A 5 4.76 3.64 -7.88
CA VAL A 5 3.98 4.74 -8.45
C VAL A 5 2.52 4.55 -8.08
N VAL A 6 1.90 5.60 -7.54
CA VAL A 6 0.47 5.63 -7.25
C VAL A 6 -0.23 6.52 -8.27
N VAL A 7 -1.22 5.94 -8.94
CA VAL A 7 -2.04 6.59 -9.96
C VAL A 7 -3.48 6.64 -9.48
N GLU A 8 -4.04 7.83 -9.36
CA GLU A 8 -5.46 8.02 -9.10
C GLU A 8 -6.25 7.79 -10.40
N ALA A 9 -7.38 7.09 -10.28
CA ALA A 9 -8.29 6.79 -11.37
C ALA A 9 -9.73 7.19 -11.01
N ALA A 10 -10.39 7.93 -11.91
CA ALA A 10 -11.78 8.36 -11.76
C ALA A 10 -12.74 7.46 -12.54
N VAL A 11 -13.37 6.49 -11.87
CA VAL A 11 -14.17 5.44 -12.51
C VAL A 11 -15.67 5.73 -12.38
N SER A 12 -16.35 5.87 -13.52
CA SER A 12 -17.81 5.97 -13.58
C SER A 12 -18.47 4.58 -13.54
N VAL A 13 -19.48 4.45 -12.69
CA VAL A 13 -20.30 3.25 -12.49
C VAL A 13 -21.78 3.62 -12.58
N TYR A 14 -22.54 2.91 -13.39
CA TYR A 14 -23.98 3.12 -13.56
C TYR A 14 -24.78 2.11 -12.74
N ASP A 15 -26.03 2.45 -12.43
CA ASP A 15 -27.02 1.56 -11.81
C ASP A 15 -26.59 1.12 -10.40
N VAL A 16 -26.35 2.10 -9.53
CA VAL A 16 -25.89 1.86 -8.14
C VAL A 16 -26.65 2.70 -7.13
N GLU A 17 -26.98 2.06 -6.00
CA GLU A 17 -27.73 2.71 -4.91
C GLU A 17 -26.81 3.12 -3.74
N THR A 18 -25.67 2.44 -3.57
CA THR A 18 -24.80 2.61 -2.40
C THR A 18 -23.34 2.78 -2.77
N VAL A 19 -22.60 3.53 -1.94
CA VAL A 19 -21.16 3.79 -2.13
C VAL A 19 -20.37 2.49 -2.16
N ASP A 20 -20.64 1.57 -1.24
CA ASP A 20 -19.93 0.29 -1.17
C ASP A 20 -20.15 -0.58 -2.42
N GLU A 21 -21.35 -0.51 -3.01
CA GLU A 21 -21.65 -1.18 -4.27
C GLU A 21 -20.88 -0.55 -5.43
N ALA A 22 -20.91 0.77 -5.54
CA ALA A 22 -20.16 1.50 -6.56
C ALA A 22 -18.67 1.18 -6.50
N VAL A 23 -18.07 1.17 -5.30
CA VAL A 23 -16.66 0.81 -5.09
C VAL A 23 -16.36 -0.62 -5.54
N ARG A 24 -17.17 -1.61 -5.13
CA ARG A 24 -16.95 -3.01 -5.54
C ARG A 24 -17.01 -3.20 -7.05
N ILE A 25 -17.98 -2.55 -7.70
CA ILE A 25 -18.13 -2.60 -9.16
C ILE A 25 -16.97 -1.89 -9.84
N ALA A 26 -16.54 -0.72 -9.34
CA ALA A 26 -15.41 0.03 -9.88
C ALA A 26 -14.10 -0.78 -9.81
N ILE A 27 -13.81 -1.43 -8.68
CA ILE A 27 -12.64 -2.30 -8.52
C ILE A 27 -12.71 -3.47 -9.50
N SER A 28 -13.87 -4.12 -9.61
CA SER A 28 -14.06 -5.27 -10.49
C SER A 28 -13.90 -4.88 -11.96
N LYS A 29 -14.53 -3.79 -12.40
CA LYS A 29 -14.41 -3.22 -13.75
C LYS A 29 -12.97 -2.83 -14.07
N THR A 30 -12.28 -2.19 -13.13
CA THR A 30 -10.88 -1.79 -13.31
C THR A 30 -9.96 -3.00 -13.40
N GLY A 31 -10.15 -3.99 -12.52
CA GLY A 31 -9.42 -5.26 -12.57
C GLY A 31 -9.63 -6.03 -13.87
N GLU A 32 -10.85 -6.06 -14.40
CA GLU A 32 -11.15 -6.66 -15.71
C GLU A 32 -10.39 -5.98 -16.86
N LEU A 33 -10.33 -4.64 -16.85
CA LEU A 33 -9.62 -3.87 -17.87
C LEU A 33 -8.09 -4.06 -17.79
N LEU A 34 -7.56 -4.21 -16.57
CA LEU A 34 -6.13 -4.41 -16.35
C LEU A 34 -5.64 -5.80 -16.80
N ASN A 35 -6.52 -6.82 -16.85
CA ASN A 35 -6.24 -8.17 -17.38
C ASN A 35 -5.15 -8.92 -16.53
N PRO A 36 -4.99 -10.27 -16.59
CA PRO A 36 -4.03 -10.99 -15.74
C PRO A 36 -2.56 -10.75 -16.10
N ASP A 37 -2.26 -9.83 -17.02
CA ASP A 37 -0.90 -9.41 -17.35
C ASP A 37 -0.34 -8.39 -16.34
N LEU A 38 -1.21 -7.77 -15.55
CA LEU A 38 -0.89 -6.72 -14.58
C LEU A 38 -1.18 -7.15 -13.14
N ASN A 39 -0.81 -8.40 -12.78
CA ASN A 39 -0.85 -8.88 -11.37
C ASN A 39 0.01 -8.06 -10.39
N TYR A 40 0.68 -7.01 -10.85
CA TYR A 40 1.52 -6.11 -10.09
C TYR A 40 0.85 -4.76 -9.80
N VAL A 41 -0.44 -4.63 -10.11
CA VAL A 41 -1.23 -3.43 -9.77
C VAL A 41 -2.14 -3.73 -8.59
N GLU A 42 -1.87 -3.09 -7.45
CA GLU A 42 -2.77 -3.09 -6.30
C GLU A 42 -3.84 -2.02 -6.54
N ILE A 43 -5.11 -2.36 -6.28
CA ILE A 43 -6.26 -1.48 -6.48
C ILE A 43 -6.90 -1.24 -5.12
N ASP A 44 -6.87 0.01 -4.68
CA ASP A 44 -7.41 0.44 -3.39
C ASP A 44 -8.46 1.55 -3.58
N MET A 45 -9.24 1.80 -2.52
CA MET A 45 -10.13 2.96 -2.46
C MET A 45 -9.29 4.23 -2.37
N GLY A 46 -9.51 5.15 -3.30
CA GLY A 46 -8.81 6.43 -3.28
C GLY A 46 -9.31 7.34 -2.17
N SER A 47 -8.43 8.23 -1.72
CA SER A 47 -8.78 9.30 -0.77
C SER A 47 -8.66 10.67 -1.45
N PRO A 48 -9.57 11.00 -2.38
CA PRO A 48 -9.46 12.22 -3.17
C PRO A 48 -9.52 13.46 -2.27
N THR A 49 -8.71 14.46 -2.61
CA THR A 49 -8.68 15.74 -1.90
C THR A 49 -9.46 16.80 -2.67
N GLY A 50 -10.38 17.48 -1.99
CA GLY A 50 -11.16 18.57 -2.55
C GLY A 50 -10.34 19.83 -2.81
N PRO A 51 -10.90 20.80 -3.55
CA PRO A 51 -10.20 22.03 -3.90
C PRO A 51 -9.81 22.88 -2.68
N ASP A 52 -10.51 22.73 -1.54
CA ASP A 52 -10.21 23.45 -0.30
C ASP A 52 -9.31 22.62 0.65
N GLY A 53 -8.81 21.46 0.19
CA GLY A 53 -7.92 20.58 0.95
C GLY A 53 -8.65 19.61 1.88
N GLU A 54 -9.97 19.49 1.76
CA GLU A 54 -10.78 18.54 2.51
C GLU A 54 -10.67 17.11 1.95
N GLU A 55 -10.67 16.11 2.82
CA GLU A 55 -10.80 14.72 2.39
C GLU A 55 -12.23 14.46 1.89
N LEU A 56 -12.34 14.00 0.65
CA LEU A 56 -13.61 13.63 0.05
C LEU A 56 -13.84 12.11 0.21
N PRO A 57 -15.11 11.66 0.31
CA PRO A 57 -15.43 10.25 0.22
C PRO A 57 -14.92 9.63 -1.08
N PRO A 58 -14.63 8.31 -1.07
CA PRO A 58 -14.10 7.59 -2.22
C PRO A 58 -15.10 7.49 -3.38
N ALA A 59 -16.39 7.75 -3.14
CA ALA A 59 -17.39 7.79 -4.21
C ALA A 59 -18.52 8.79 -3.94
N TYR A 60 -19.09 9.30 -5.03
CA TYR A 60 -20.28 10.15 -5.03
C TYR A 60 -21.33 9.58 -5.98
N ILE A 61 -22.57 9.48 -5.51
CA ILE A 61 -23.71 8.97 -6.30
C ILE A 61 -24.64 10.12 -6.65
N ILE A 62 -24.96 10.25 -7.94
CA ILE A 62 -25.87 11.24 -8.51
C ILE A 62 -26.72 10.53 -9.57
N ALA A 63 -28.05 10.57 -9.42
CA ALA A 63 -28.98 9.99 -10.39
C ALA A 63 -28.65 8.53 -10.76
N ASP A 64 -28.43 7.70 -9.73
CA ASP A 64 -28.09 6.27 -9.84
C ASP A 64 -26.76 6.00 -10.59
N GLU A 65 -25.92 7.02 -10.77
CA GLU A 65 -24.58 6.93 -11.32
C GLU A 65 -23.56 7.38 -10.27
N ALA A 66 -22.47 6.64 -10.13
CA ALA A 66 -21.39 6.94 -9.21
C ALA A 66 -20.11 7.32 -9.93
N LEU A 67 -19.41 8.33 -9.38
CA LEU A 67 -18.00 8.58 -9.66
C LEU A 67 -17.18 8.07 -8.48
N VAL A 68 -16.27 7.12 -8.75
CA VAL A 68 -15.45 6.45 -7.75
C VAL A 68 -13.98 6.80 -7.96
N ALA A 69 -13.31 7.25 -6.92
CA ALA A 69 -11.86 7.42 -6.89
C ALA A 69 -11.19 6.11 -6.47
N LEU A 70 -10.28 5.62 -7.30
CA LEU A 70 -9.45 4.45 -7.00
C LEU A 70 -7.97 4.85 -7.02
N GLU A 71 -7.18 4.22 -6.17
CA GLU A 71 -5.72 4.30 -6.19
C GLU A 71 -5.15 3.02 -6.80
N LEU A 72 -4.33 3.19 -7.83
CA LEU A 72 -3.65 2.12 -8.54
C LEU A 72 -2.16 2.18 -8.23
N THR A 73 -1.68 1.23 -7.44
CA THR A 73 -0.28 1.16 -7.04
C THR A 73 0.45 0.16 -7.92
N MET A 74 1.52 0.61 -8.57
CA MET A 74 2.37 -0.21 -9.44
C MET A 74 3.84 -0.04 -9.06
N ASP A 75 4.55 -1.16 -8.90
CA ASP A 75 5.99 -1.17 -8.73
C ASP A 75 6.69 -1.24 -10.11
N VAL A 76 7.58 -0.29 -10.38
CA VAL A 76 8.35 -0.15 -11.62
C VAL A 76 9.82 -0.39 -11.31
N PHE A 77 10.37 -1.47 -11.84
CA PHE A 77 11.74 -1.90 -11.57
C PHE A 77 12.75 -1.31 -12.55
N ASN A 78 14.00 -1.14 -12.09
CA ASN A 78 15.16 -0.77 -12.90
C ASN A 78 14.96 0.51 -13.75
N VAL A 79 14.50 1.58 -13.11
CA VAL A 79 14.35 2.90 -13.76
C VAL A 79 15.60 3.76 -13.55
N GLU A 80 15.80 4.74 -14.44
CA GLU A 80 16.95 5.67 -14.36
C GLU A 80 16.66 6.88 -13.44
N GLN A 81 15.40 7.34 -13.42
CA GLN A 81 14.92 8.53 -12.70
C GLN A 81 13.40 8.40 -12.44
N GLU A 82 12.88 9.10 -11.44
CA GLU A 82 11.43 9.13 -11.12
C GLU A 82 10.55 9.53 -12.32
N GLU A 83 11.00 10.48 -13.14
CA GLU A 83 10.28 10.91 -14.35
C GLU A 83 10.11 9.76 -15.37
N HIS A 84 11.07 8.82 -15.41
CA HIS A 84 10.93 7.62 -16.21
C HIS A 84 9.84 6.71 -15.63
N ALA A 85 9.82 6.51 -14.30
CA ALA A 85 8.80 5.69 -13.63
C ALA A 85 7.38 6.23 -13.87
N LYS A 86 7.16 7.55 -13.72
CA LYS A 86 5.87 8.21 -14.01
C LYS A 86 5.39 7.92 -15.43
N ARG A 87 6.30 8.05 -16.40
CA ARG A 87 5.97 7.81 -17.81
C ARG A 87 5.63 6.35 -18.07
N VAL A 88 6.35 5.41 -17.45
CA VAL A 88 6.07 3.97 -17.57
C VAL A 88 4.70 3.66 -16.97
N ALA A 89 4.45 4.02 -15.71
CA ALA A 89 3.19 3.76 -15.03
C ALA A 89 1.99 4.34 -15.81
N ARG A 90 2.10 5.60 -16.25
CA ARG A 90 1.05 6.24 -17.07
C ARG A 90 0.82 5.53 -18.40
N THR A 91 1.88 5.03 -19.03
CA THR A 91 1.78 4.33 -20.31
C THR A 91 1.15 2.95 -20.13
N GLU A 92 1.62 2.16 -19.17
CA GLU A 92 1.15 0.79 -18.94
C GLU A 92 -0.30 0.77 -18.44
N ILE A 93 -0.61 1.57 -17.41
CA ILE A 93 -1.97 1.66 -16.86
C ILE A 93 -2.91 2.36 -17.88
N GLY A 94 -2.45 3.45 -18.49
CA GLY A 94 -3.28 4.24 -19.41
C GLY A 94 -3.61 3.53 -20.73
N GLN A 95 -2.77 2.62 -21.21
CA GLN A 95 -3.09 1.80 -22.38
C GLN A 95 -4.28 0.86 -22.13
N ARG A 96 -4.44 0.38 -20.89
CA ARG A 96 -5.53 -0.52 -20.50
C ARG A 96 -6.78 0.26 -20.07
N LEU A 97 -6.58 1.36 -19.35
CA LEU A 97 -7.63 2.22 -18.83
C LEU A 97 -7.85 3.46 -19.72
N SER A 98 -7.91 3.26 -21.03
CA SER A 98 -7.96 4.36 -22.02
C SER A 98 -9.21 5.26 -21.92
N GLU A 99 -10.29 4.75 -21.32
CA GLU A 99 -11.56 5.46 -21.14
C GLU A 99 -11.71 6.07 -19.73
N ILE A 100 -10.70 5.92 -18.87
CA ILE A 100 -10.72 6.38 -17.48
C ILE A 100 -9.71 7.53 -17.31
N PRO A 101 -10.11 8.67 -16.75
CA PRO A 101 -9.17 9.73 -16.37
C PRO A 101 -8.17 9.23 -15.32
N LEU A 102 -6.89 9.50 -15.54
CA LEU A 102 -5.79 9.08 -14.68
C LEU A 102 -4.87 10.25 -14.32
N GLU A 103 -4.41 10.29 -13.07
CA GLU A 103 -3.43 11.26 -12.56
C GLU A 103 -2.38 10.57 -11.69
N VAL A 104 -1.10 10.89 -11.88
CA VAL A 104 -0.03 10.36 -11.02
C VAL A 104 0.09 11.24 -9.79
N ILE A 105 -0.24 10.71 -8.61
CA ILE A 105 -0.29 11.48 -7.37
C ILE A 105 0.96 11.28 -6.50
N LYS A 106 1.66 10.14 -6.65
CA LYS A 106 2.81 9.80 -5.80
C LYS A 106 3.83 8.92 -6.52
N VAL A 107 5.11 9.16 -6.24
CA VAL A 107 6.22 8.28 -6.63
C VAL A 107 7.11 8.11 -5.40
N GLU A 108 7.37 6.87 -5.01
CA GLU A 108 8.24 6.52 -3.88
C GLU A 108 9.37 5.62 -4.36
N GLU A 109 10.60 5.90 -3.98
CA GLU A 109 11.74 5.01 -4.23
C GLU A 109 11.67 3.81 -3.27
N LEU A 110 11.78 2.60 -3.83
CA LEU A 110 11.86 1.37 -3.06
C LEU A 110 13.33 1.10 -2.72
N PRO A 111 13.65 0.61 -1.50
CA PRO A 111 15.01 0.25 -1.15
C PRO A 111 15.50 -0.90 -2.06
N ASP A 112 16.67 -0.74 -2.68
CA ASP A 112 17.27 -1.75 -3.56
C ASP A 112 17.53 -3.05 -2.75
N GLU A 113 16.75 -4.11 -2.96
CA GLU A 113 16.96 -5.45 -2.39
C GLU A 113 18.12 -6.22 -3.09
N ALA A 114 19.19 -5.52 -3.47
CA ALA A 114 20.38 -6.13 -4.06
C ALA A 114 21.63 -5.24 -3.90
N GLY A 115 22.31 -5.34 -2.75
CA GLY A 115 23.68 -4.83 -2.65
C GLY A 115 24.19 -4.46 -1.27
N ASP A 116 24.15 -5.37 -0.28
CA ASP A 116 25.13 -5.29 0.81
C ASP A 116 26.42 -5.99 0.37
N THR A 117 27.28 -5.23 -0.28
CA THR A 117 28.67 -5.62 -0.56
C THR A 117 29.42 -5.76 0.75
N SER A 118 29.92 -6.97 0.99
CA SER A 118 30.98 -7.23 1.97
C SER A 118 32.22 -6.41 1.64
N ASP A 119 32.73 -5.63 2.60
CA ASP A 119 34.13 -5.21 2.81
C ASP A 119 34.16 -4.21 3.99
N ASP A 120 35.09 -4.17 4.95
CA ASP A 120 36.04 -5.10 5.58
C ASP A 120 36.55 -4.37 6.84
N ASN A 121 36.89 -5.16 7.86
CA ASN A 121 37.85 -4.96 8.95
C ASN A 121 37.82 -3.78 9.95
N GLY A 122 37.75 -4.21 11.20
CA GLY A 122 38.29 -3.52 12.36
C GLY A 122 38.32 -4.45 13.59
N GLU A 123 39.02 -5.58 13.53
CA GLU A 123 39.41 -6.33 14.72
C GLU A 123 40.24 -5.42 15.66
N ASN A 124 39.83 -5.32 16.92
CA ASN A 124 40.76 -5.28 18.03
C ASN A 124 40.06 -5.77 19.32
N ASP A 125 40.51 -6.93 19.77
CA ASP A 125 40.43 -7.42 21.16
C ASP A 125 40.98 -6.37 22.15
N ASP A 126 40.32 -6.17 23.30
CA ASP A 126 40.93 -6.39 24.63
C ASP A 126 39.91 -6.18 25.77
N ASN A 127 39.51 -7.31 26.37
CA ASN A 127 39.48 -7.64 27.80
C ASN A 127 39.18 -6.56 28.88
N GLY A 128 38.27 -6.89 29.79
CA GLY A 128 38.07 -6.18 31.06
C GLY A 128 36.94 -6.77 31.91
N GLU A 129 37.27 -7.78 32.72
CA GLU A 129 36.46 -8.27 33.84
C GLU A 129 36.06 -7.12 34.78
N ASN A 130 34.81 -7.14 35.28
CA ASN A 130 34.55 -6.87 36.69
C ASN A 130 33.19 -7.43 37.10
N ASP A 131 33.26 -8.38 38.03
CA ASP A 131 32.21 -8.71 39.00
C ASP A 131 31.67 -7.44 39.68
N ASP A 132 30.36 -7.32 39.86
CA ASP A 132 29.83 -7.04 41.20
C ASP A 132 28.36 -7.45 41.34
N ASN A 133 28.07 -7.83 42.57
CA ASN A 133 27.04 -8.69 43.09
C ASN A 133 25.80 -7.88 43.50
N GLY A 134 24.62 -8.49 43.54
CA GLY A 134 23.41 -7.81 44.00
C GLY A 134 22.17 -8.68 44.05
N GLU A 135 22.12 -9.56 45.05
CA GLU A 135 20.92 -10.27 45.52
C GLU A 135 19.77 -9.31 45.90
N ASN A 136 18.53 -9.75 45.65
CA ASN A 136 17.33 -9.64 46.51
C ASN A 136 16.10 -10.09 45.69
N ASP A 137 15.55 -11.27 45.96
CA ASP A 137 14.55 -11.59 46.99
C ASP A 137 13.11 -11.53 46.44
N ASP A 138 12.57 -12.73 46.21
CA ASP A 138 11.41 -13.26 46.92
C ASP A 138 10.10 -12.42 46.95
N ASN A 139 9.10 -12.85 46.16
CA ASN A 139 7.78 -13.34 46.65
C ASN A 139 6.66 -13.21 45.61
N GLY A 140 5.77 -14.21 45.60
CA GLY A 140 4.36 -13.98 45.24
C GLY A 140 3.67 -15.12 44.49
N GLU A 141 3.21 -16.11 45.23
CA GLU A 141 2.27 -17.16 44.80
C GLU A 141 0.97 -16.60 44.19
N GLY A 142 0.39 -17.36 43.26
CA GLY A 142 -0.96 -17.16 42.72
C GLY A 142 -1.50 -18.46 42.13
N ASP A 143 -1.94 -19.38 43.00
CA ASP A 143 -2.84 -20.49 42.67
C ASP A 143 -4.25 -19.94 42.38
N GLU A 144 -5.03 -20.71 41.61
CA GLU A 144 -6.50 -20.83 41.60
C GLU A 144 -7.14 -20.91 40.19
N ARG A 145 -7.21 -22.16 39.71
CA ARG A 145 -8.40 -22.87 39.20
C ARG A 145 -9.62 -22.05 38.72
N ALA A 146 -10.03 -22.30 37.48
CA ALA A 146 -11.44 -22.24 37.09
C ALA A 146 -11.82 -23.47 36.24
N ASP A 147 -12.64 -24.32 36.84
CA ASP A 147 -13.42 -25.42 36.27
C ASP A 147 -14.86 -24.94 36.03
N SER A 148 -15.47 -25.35 34.91
CA SER A 148 -16.92 -25.39 34.53
C SER A 148 -17.10 -24.97 33.06
N GLY A 149 -17.85 -25.66 32.18
CA GLY A 149 -18.65 -26.89 32.22
C GLY A 149 -18.76 -27.41 30.77
N ARG A 150 -18.68 -28.71 30.51
CA ARG A 150 -19.75 -29.73 30.50
C ARG A 150 -20.93 -29.43 29.54
N GLU A 151 -20.96 -30.27 28.50
CA GLU A 151 -22.09 -30.96 27.82
C GLU A 151 -23.45 -30.27 27.69
#